data_AF-A0A0E0R8H8-F1
#
_entry.id   AF-A0A0E0R8H8-F1
#
_cell.length_a   1.000
_cell.length_b   1.000
_cell.length_c   1.000
_cell.angle_alpha   90.00
_cell.angle_beta   90.00
_cell.angle_gamma   90.00
#
_symmetry.space_group_name_H-M   'P 1'
#
loop_
_entity.id
_entity.type
_entity.pdbx_description
1 polymer ?
#
loop_
_entity_poly.entity_id
_entity_poly.type
_entity_poly.pdbx_seq_one_letter_code
_entity_poly.pdbx_strand_id
1 'polypeptide(L)'
;MAAAAAASTTSMMTRPQLLHLFSRFSFLTSLPEVKARIADAEAVAVTTEIQEEILREMGIDPSFGIGCLGKVNVMYEDDMELMVKFYQFVAKEEMAIDEAELDPIEFAEKIHAQHKLQEQQLKMLIQMRKYNPESQSVILETLRKQLESANFDTDASILTPEQIQEIVEN
;
A
#
# COMPACT_ATOMS: atom_id res chain seq x y z
N MET A 1 0.62 -40.64 -27.24
CA MET A 1 0.74 -40.35 -25.79
C MET A 1 1.12 -38.89 -25.67
N ALA A 2 0.13 -38.02 -25.48
CA ALA A 2 0.35 -36.60 -25.26
C ALA A 2 0.67 -36.41 -23.78
N ALA A 3 1.87 -35.89 -23.49
CA ALA A 3 2.23 -35.47 -22.14
C ALA A 3 1.32 -34.29 -21.77
N ALA A 4 0.44 -34.53 -20.80
CA ALA A 4 -0.38 -33.49 -20.20
C ALA A 4 0.54 -32.39 -19.68
N ALA A 5 0.29 -31.16 -20.16
CA ALA A 5 0.91 -29.96 -19.64
C ALA A 5 0.71 -29.95 -18.12
N ALA A 6 1.81 -29.85 -17.38
CA ALA A 6 1.77 -29.58 -15.96
C ALA A 6 1.11 -28.21 -15.78
N ALA A 7 -0.20 -28.21 -15.53
CA ALA A 7 -0.86 -27.07 -14.93
C ALA A 7 -0.23 -26.88 -13.56
N SER A 8 0.76 -25.99 -13.47
CA SER A 8 1.16 -25.43 -12.20
C SER A 8 -0.10 -24.76 -11.65
N THR A 9 -0.75 -25.40 -10.68
CA THR A 9 -1.75 -24.75 -9.83
C THR A 9 -1.01 -23.73 -8.97
N THR A 10 -0.59 -22.62 -9.59
CA THR A 10 -0.04 -21.47 -8.89
C THR A 10 -1.17 -20.94 -8.02
N SER A 11 -1.08 -21.17 -6.71
CA SER A 11 -2.04 -20.69 -5.71
C SER A 11 -2.09 -19.16 -5.61
N MET A 12 -1.26 -18.47 -6.40
CA MET A 12 -0.98 -17.06 -6.30
C MET A 12 -0.54 -16.52 -7.67
N MET A 13 -0.86 -15.25 -7.95
CA MET A 13 -0.28 -14.51 -9.06
C MET A 13 1.25 -14.39 -8.90
N THR A 14 1.98 -14.43 -10.01
CA THR A 14 3.43 -14.25 -10.02
C THR A 14 3.82 -12.79 -9.80
N ARG A 15 5.05 -12.55 -9.32
CA ARG A 15 5.60 -11.20 -9.15
C ARG A 15 5.45 -10.30 -10.40
N PRO A 16 5.79 -10.74 -11.63
CA PRO A 16 5.59 -9.90 -12.82
C PRO A 16 4.11 -9.55 -13.08
N GLN A 17 3.18 -10.48 -12.81
CA GLN A 17 1.74 -10.22 -12.97
C GLN A 17 1.24 -9.18 -11.96
N LEU A 18 1.69 -9.26 -10.70
CA LEU A 18 1.36 -8.27 -9.67
C LEU A 18 1.91 -6.88 -10.04
N LEU A 19 3.18 -6.79 -10.43
CA LEU A 19 3.79 -5.52 -10.83
C LEU A 19 3.13 -4.92 -12.07
N HIS A 20 2.70 -5.76 -13.02
CA HIS A 20 1.94 -5.30 -14.19
C HIS A 20 0.59 -4.72 -13.76
N LEU A 21 -0.16 -5.43 -12.91
CA LEU A 21 -1.43 -4.95 -12.36
C LEU A 21 -1.26 -3.60 -11.67
N PHE A 22 -0.29 -3.46 -10.76
CA PHE A 22 -0.04 -2.23 -10.01
C PHE A 22 0.28 -1.06 -10.94
N SER A 23 1.17 -1.28 -11.91
CA SER A 23 1.57 -0.24 -12.85
C SER A 23 0.42 0.17 -13.77
N ARG A 24 -0.34 -0.81 -14.29
CA ARG A 24 -1.44 -0.56 -15.21
C ARG A 24 -2.60 0.16 -14.52
N PHE A 25 -2.94 -0.27 -13.31
CA PHE A 25 -3.96 0.37 -12.48
C PHE A 25 -3.59 1.83 -12.19
N SER A 26 -2.37 2.08 -11.71
CA SER A 26 -1.91 3.44 -11.43
C SER A 26 -1.90 4.34 -12.67
N PHE A 27 -1.66 3.78 -13.86
CA PHE A 27 -1.76 4.54 -15.10
C PHE A 27 -3.21 4.87 -15.43
N LEU A 28 -4.10 3.88 -15.41
CA LEU A 28 -5.51 4.06 -15.76
C LEU A 28 -6.21 5.04 -14.82
N THR A 29 -6.01 4.93 -13.50
CA THR A 29 -6.64 5.83 -12.51
C THR A 29 -6.11 7.26 -12.55
N SER A 30 -5.01 7.51 -13.27
CA SER A 30 -4.52 8.86 -13.52
C SER A 30 -5.19 9.53 -14.72
N LEU A 31 -5.88 8.77 -15.58
CA LEU A 31 -6.51 9.30 -16.79
C LEU A 31 -7.80 10.09 -16.44
N PRO A 32 -8.02 11.27 -17.03
CA PRO A 32 -9.21 12.08 -16.75
C PRO A 32 -10.54 11.35 -16.97
N GLU A 33 -10.61 10.52 -18.02
CA GLU A 33 -11.80 9.73 -18.35
C GLU A 33 -12.13 8.70 -17.26
N VAL A 34 -11.10 8.08 -16.67
CA VAL A 34 -11.26 7.12 -15.59
C VAL A 34 -11.62 7.84 -14.30
N LYS A 35 -10.99 9.00 -14.01
CA LYS A 35 -11.37 9.82 -12.86
C LYS A 35 -12.84 10.25 -12.92
N ALA A 36 -13.31 10.65 -14.09
CA ALA A 36 -14.73 10.95 -14.30
C ALA A 36 -15.62 9.73 -14.04
N ARG A 37 -15.24 8.54 -14.53
CA ARG A 37 -15.96 7.29 -14.23
C ARG A 37 -16.02 7.01 -12.72
N ILE A 38 -14.93 7.21 -11.98
CA ILE A 38 -14.87 6.97 -10.53
C ILE A 38 -15.76 7.97 -9.79
N ALA A 39 -15.80 9.24 -10.21
CA ALA A 39 -16.64 10.28 -9.60
C ALA A 39 -18.15 10.11 -9.88
N ASP A 40 -18.51 9.55 -11.04
CA ASP A 40 -19.91 9.41 -11.46
C ASP A 40 -20.63 8.19 -10.84
N ALA A 41 -19.88 7.28 -10.20
CA ALA A 41 -20.39 6.01 -9.69
C ALA A 41 -19.80 5.68 -8.31
N GLU A 42 -20.09 4.47 -7.81
CA GLU A 42 -19.46 3.98 -6.58
C GLU A 42 -17.97 3.75 -6.85
N ALA A 43 -17.12 4.61 -6.28
CA ALA A 43 -15.70 4.66 -6.57
C ALA A 43 -15.01 3.28 -6.40
N VAL A 44 -15.34 2.57 -5.31
CA VAL A 44 -14.84 1.22 -5.03
C VAL A 44 -15.24 0.21 -6.11
N ALA A 45 -16.47 0.29 -6.62
CA ALA A 45 -16.92 -0.59 -7.69
C ALA A 45 -16.14 -0.32 -8.98
N VAL A 46 -15.90 0.95 -9.30
CA VAL A 46 -15.14 1.34 -10.49
C VAL A 46 -13.67 0.94 -10.37
N THR A 47 -13.02 1.13 -9.21
CA THR A 47 -11.64 0.69 -9.02
C THR A 47 -11.54 -0.84 -9.10
N THR A 48 -12.51 -1.56 -8.55
CA THR A 48 -12.61 -3.03 -8.67
C THR A 48 -12.76 -3.44 -10.14
N GLU A 49 -13.68 -2.84 -10.89
CA GLU A 49 -13.87 -3.10 -12.33
C GLU A 49 -12.57 -2.90 -13.12
N ILE A 50 -11.82 -1.84 -12.85
CA ILE A 50 -10.53 -1.59 -13.49
C ILE A 50 -9.53 -2.71 -13.16
N GLN A 51 -9.47 -3.17 -11.91
CA GLN A 51 -8.64 -4.33 -11.55
C GLN A 51 -9.07 -5.57 -12.33
N GLU A 52 -10.37 -5.84 -12.47
CA GLU A 52 -10.89 -6.96 -13.25
C GLU A 52 -10.55 -6.86 -14.74
N GLU A 53 -10.67 -5.67 -15.34
CA GLU A 53 -10.31 -5.38 -16.74
C GLU A 53 -8.83 -5.74 -16.98
N ILE A 54 -7.93 -5.25 -16.13
CA ILE A 54 -6.48 -5.53 -16.24
C ILE A 54 -6.19 -7.03 -16.05
N LEU A 55 -6.86 -7.69 -15.10
CA LEU A 55 -6.71 -9.12 -14.88
C LEU A 55 -7.14 -9.92 -16.13
N ARG A 56 -8.27 -9.56 -16.75
CA ARG A 56 -8.73 -10.18 -18.01
C ARG A 56 -7.76 -9.93 -19.16
N GLU A 57 -7.19 -8.74 -19.28
CA GLU A 57 -6.14 -8.41 -20.27
C GLU A 57 -4.91 -9.33 -20.14
N MET A 58 -4.56 -9.69 -18.90
CA MET A 58 -3.47 -10.65 -18.62
C MET A 58 -3.86 -12.13 -18.77
N GLY A 59 -5.13 -12.43 -19.10
CA GLY A 59 -5.65 -13.80 -19.15
C GLY A 59 -5.85 -14.44 -17.77
N ILE A 60 -6.03 -13.63 -16.72
CA ILE A 60 -6.22 -14.06 -15.33
C ILE A 60 -7.72 -13.93 -14.98
N ASP A 61 -8.25 -14.95 -14.32
CA ASP A 61 -9.60 -14.89 -13.76
C ASP A 61 -9.69 -13.78 -12.69
N PRO A 62 -10.65 -12.83 -12.79
CA PRO A 62 -10.73 -11.71 -11.85
C PRO A 62 -10.94 -12.13 -10.39
N SER A 63 -11.80 -13.12 -10.13
CA SER A 63 -12.06 -13.60 -8.78
C SER A 63 -10.80 -14.23 -8.16
N PHE A 64 -10.04 -14.99 -8.95
CA PHE A 64 -8.73 -15.49 -8.54
C PHE A 64 -7.74 -14.35 -8.28
N GLY A 65 -7.63 -13.38 -9.19
CA GLY A 65 -6.66 -12.28 -9.08
C GLY A 65 -6.92 -11.36 -7.88
N ILE A 66 -8.17 -10.94 -7.67
CA ILE A 66 -8.58 -10.17 -6.49
C ILE A 66 -8.34 -11.00 -5.22
N GLY A 67 -8.68 -12.29 -5.23
CA GLY A 67 -8.37 -13.20 -4.14
C GLY A 67 -6.88 -13.36 -3.84
N CYS A 68 -6.01 -13.13 -4.83
CA CYS A 68 -4.56 -13.07 -4.64
C CYS A 68 -4.12 -11.78 -3.94
N LEU A 69 -4.70 -10.62 -4.27
CA LEU A 69 -4.34 -9.34 -3.64
C LEU A 69 -4.44 -9.39 -2.11
N GLY A 70 -5.49 -10.03 -1.58
CA GLY A 70 -5.66 -10.23 -0.13
C GLY A 70 -4.64 -11.16 0.54
N LYS A 71 -3.78 -11.83 -0.24
CA LYS A 71 -2.75 -12.77 0.23
C LYS A 71 -1.33 -12.32 -0.06
N VAL A 72 -1.13 -11.18 -0.74
CA VAL A 72 0.21 -10.67 -1.11
C VAL A 72 1.09 -10.53 0.12
N ASN A 73 0.56 -9.95 1.20
CA ASN A 73 1.29 -9.73 2.45
C ASN A 73 1.78 -10.99 3.15
N VAL A 74 1.18 -12.15 2.86
CA VAL A 74 1.56 -13.44 3.45
C VAL A 74 2.46 -14.23 2.50
N MET A 75 2.15 -14.22 1.21
CA MET A 75 2.87 -15.03 0.22
C MET A 75 4.18 -14.40 -0.26
N TYR A 76 4.35 -13.09 -0.07
CA TYR A 76 5.51 -12.31 -0.53
C TYR A 76 6.12 -11.44 0.57
N GLU A 77 5.96 -11.82 1.85
CA GLU A 77 6.47 -11.02 2.98
C GLU A 77 7.97 -10.74 2.90
N ASP A 78 8.75 -11.69 2.36
CA ASP A 78 10.20 -11.57 2.20
C ASP A 78 10.64 -10.69 0.99
N ASP A 79 9.76 -10.44 0.01
CA ASP A 79 10.05 -9.58 -1.15
C ASP A 79 9.69 -8.13 -0.83
N MET A 80 10.56 -7.47 -0.06
CA MET A 80 10.36 -6.07 0.35
C MET A 80 10.11 -5.11 -0.82
N GLU A 81 10.73 -5.32 -1.99
CA GLU A 81 10.51 -4.45 -3.14
C GLU A 81 9.08 -4.59 -3.67
N LEU A 82 8.60 -5.83 -3.80
CA LEU A 82 7.22 -6.10 -4.18
C LEU A 82 6.23 -5.58 -3.14
N MET A 83 6.53 -5.76 -1.85
CA MET A 83 5.69 -5.27 -0.75
C MET A 83 5.54 -3.74 -0.78
N VAL A 84 6.64 -3.01 -1.02
CA VAL A 84 6.58 -1.55 -1.20
C VAL A 84 5.68 -1.20 -2.39
N LYS A 85 5.78 -1.92 -3.51
CA LYS A 85 4.94 -1.69 -4.69
C LYS A 85 3.47 -2.02 -4.43
N PHE A 86 3.19 -3.06 -3.65
CA PHE A 86 1.83 -3.44 -3.25
C PHE A 86 1.18 -2.36 -2.38
N TYR A 87 1.85 -1.87 -1.33
CA TYR A 87 1.30 -0.78 -0.51
C TYR A 87 1.19 0.54 -1.27
N GLN A 88 2.09 0.83 -2.22
CA GLN A 88 1.94 1.95 -3.15
C GLN A 88 0.68 1.81 -4.00
N PHE A 89 0.37 0.59 -4.47
CA PHE A 89 -0.84 0.30 -5.23
C PHE A 89 -2.11 0.51 -4.38
N VAL A 90 -2.16 -0.04 -3.17
CA VAL A 90 -3.30 0.16 -2.24
C VAL A 90 -3.50 1.65 -1.96
N ALA A 91 -2.43 2.38 -1.64
CA ALA A 91 -2.52 3.83 -1.42
C ALA A 91 -3.02 4.59 -2.66
N LYS A 92 -2.70 4.13 -3.87
CA LYS A 92 -3.19 4.73 -5.12
C LYS A 92 -4.67 4.46 -5.38
N GLU A 93 -5.16 3.30 -4.98
CA GLU A 93 -6.60 3.01 -5.01
C GLU A 93 -7.36 3.93 -4.05
N GLU A 94 -6.93 4.01 -2.79
CA GLU A 94 -7.52 4.91 -1.79
C GLU A 94 -7.49 6.37 -2.26
N MET A 95 -6.37 6.85 -2.82
CA MET A 95 -6.28 8.21 -3.36
C MET A 95 -7.25 8.46 -4.52
N ALA A 96 -7.49 7.46 -5.38
CA ALA A 96 -8.40 7.60 -6.51
C ALA A 96 -9.87 7.66 -6.03
N ILE A 97 -10.20 6.92 -4.96
CA ILE A 97 -11.50 6.96 -4.29
C ILE A 97 -11.68 8.31 -3.59
N ASP A 98 -10.70 8.75 -2.80
CA ASP A 98 -10.72 10.04 -2.11
C ASP A 98 -10.88 11.22 -3.06
N GLU A 99 -10.20 11.20 -4.22
CA GLU A 99 -10.30 12.26 -5.24
C GLU A 99 -11.72 12.34 -5.83
N ALA A 100 -12.44 11.22 -5.85
CA ALA A 100 -13.81 11.15 -6.36
C ALA A 100 -14.87 11.51 -5.31
N GLU A 101 -14.62 11.19 -4.04
CA GLU A 101 -15.59 11.39 -2.95
C GLU A 101 -15.48 12.75 -2.25
N LEU A 102 -14.27 13.31 -2.19
CA LEU A 102 -13.99 14.56 -1.46
C LEU A 102 -14.09 15.80 -2.36
N ASP A 103 -14.46 16.92 -1.76
CA ASP A 103 -14.32 18.21 -2.43
C ASP A 103 -12.83 18.51 -2.73
N PRO A 104 -12.49 19.26 -3.81
CA PRO A 104 -11.11 19.49 -4.20
C PRO A 104 -10.22 20.11 -3.11
N ILE A 105 -10.80 20.91 -2.21
CA ILE A 105 -10.10 21.51 -1.09
C ILE A 105 -9.81 20.45 -0.02
N GLU A 106 -10.82 19.66 0.37
CA GLU A 106 -10.67 18.58 1.36
C GLU A 106 -9.67 17.52 0.88
N PHE A 107 -9.72 17.16 -0.40
CA PHE A 107 -8.74 16.28 -1.01
C PHE A 107 -7.32 16.86 -0.93
N ALA A 108 -7.14 18.14 -1.29
CA ALA A 108 -5.84 18.79 -1.22
C ALA A 108 -5.29 18.87 0.22
N GLU A 109 -6.15 19.13 1.20
CA GLU A 109 -5.80 19.13 2.62
C GLU A 109 -5.38 17.74 3.11
N LYS A 110 -6.14 16.69 2.74
CA LYS A 110 -5.82 15.30 3.06
C LYS A 110 -4.46 14.88 2.49
N ILE A 111 -4.21 15.18 1.21
CA ILE A 111 -2.91 14.89 0.57
C ILE A 111 -1.78 15.67 1.24
N HIS A 112 -1.99 16.94 1.59
CA HIS A 112 -0.98 17.73 2.29
C HIS A 112 -0.66 17.16 3.68
N ALA A 113 -1.68 16.78 4.45
CA ALA A 113 -1.51 16.16 5.76
C ALA A 113 -0.74 14.82 5.65
N GLN A 114 -1.11 13.98 4.67
CA GLN A 114 -0.44 12.71 4.42
C GLN A 114 1.03 12.91 4.03
N HIS A 115 1.34 13.87 3.16
CA HIS A 115 2.72 14.21 2.79
C HIS A 115 3.53 14.65 4.01
N LYS A 116 2.97 15.53 4.84
CA LYS A 116 3.63 16.02 6.06
C LYS A 116 3.94 14.89 7.05
N LEU A 117 2.98 13.97 7.24
CA LEU A 117 3.15 12.78 8.06
C LEU A 117 4.27 11.88 7.53
N GLN A 118 4.31 11.62 6.22
CA GLN A 118 5.39 10.83 5.60
C GLN A 118 6.77 11.48 5.79
N GLU A 119 6.86 12.81 5.66
CA GLU A 119 8.11 13.53 5.93
C GLU A 119 8.55 13.38 7.40
N GLN A 120 7.62 13.39 8.35
CA GLN A 120 7.92 13.20 9.77
C GLN A 120 8.39 11.77 10.05
N GLN A 121 7.73 10.76 9.49
CA GLN A 121 8.16 9.36 9.58
C GLN A 121 9.56 9.15 8.98
N LEU A 122 9.85 9.77 7.82
CA LEU A 122 11.18 9.69 7.21
C LEU A 122 12.25 10.34 8.11
N LYS A 123 11.96 11.51 8.67
CA LYS A 123 12.87 12.19 9.63
C LYS A 123 13.14 11.30 10.84
N MET A 124 12.10 10.67 11.40
CA MET A 124 12.21 9.73 12.51
C MET A 124 13.16 8.56 12.15
N LEU A 125 12.94 7.90 11.02
CA LEU A 125 13.78 6.79 10.55
C LEU A 125 15.25 7.21 10.34
N ILE A 126 15.48 8.42 9.84
CA ILE A 126 16.84 8.99 9.70
C ILE A 126 17.50 9.21 11.07
N GLN A 127 16.75 9.67 12.08
CA GLN A 127 17.28 9.79 13.45
C GLN A 127 17.58 8.41 14.05
N MET A 128 16.67 7.45 13.92
CA MET A 128 16.83 6.09 14.44
C MET A 128 18.09 5.42 13.91
N ARG A 129 18.44 5.64 12.63
CA ARG A 129 19.65 5.10 12.01
C ARG A 129 20.95 5.50 12.72
N LYS A 130 20.95 6.57 13.52
CA LYS A 130 22.13 7.04 14.27
C LYS A 130 22.50 6.13 15.44
N TYR A 131 21.58 5.27 15.88
CA TYR A 131 21.77 4.39 17.03
C TYR A 131 22.19 2.98 16.60
N ASN A 132 22.67 2.17 17.55
CA ASN A 132 23.01 0.77 17.31
C ASN A 132 21.74 -0.09 17.09
N PRO A 133 21.88 -1.32 16.54
CA PRO A 133 20.74 -2.20 16.26
C PRO A 133 19.87 -2.54 17.48
N GLU A 134 20.47 -2.65 18.67
CA GLU A 134 19.75 -2.92 19.91
C GLU A 134 18.82 -1.75 20.27
N SER A 135 19.35 -0.53 20.29
CA SER A 135 18.58 0.70 20.50
C SER A 135 17.52 0.91 19.42
N GLN A 136 17.85 0.64 18.15
CA GLN A 136 16.86 0.69 17.06
C GLN A 136 15.69 -0.27 17.32
N SER A 137 15.96 -1.47 17.82
CA SER A 137 14.93 -2.46 18.15
C SER A 137 14.03 -1.98 19.29
N VAL A 138 14.59 -1.38 20.34
CA VAL A 138 13.81 -0.81 21.46
C VAL A 138 12.92 0.35 20.97
N ILE A 139 13.44 1.22 20.10
CA ILE A 139 12.64 2.31 19.51
C ILE A 139 11.48 1.75 18.67
N LEU A 140 11.74 0.76 17.82
CA LEU A 140 10.70 0.12 17.00
C LEU A 140 9.65 -0.60 17.84
N GLU A 141 10.06 -1.28 18.92
CA GLU A 141 9.13 -1.95 19.83
C GLU A 141 8.26 -0.94 20.59
N THR A 142 8.83 0.19 20.97
CA THR A 142 8.10 1.28 21.63
C THR A 142 7.09 1.91 20.69
N LEU A 143 7.51 2.20 19.44
CA LEU A 143 6.61 2.70 18.40
C LEU A 143 5.46 1.72 18.14
N ARG A 144 5.75 0.42 18.08
CA ARG A 144 4.73 -0.61 17.93
C ARG A 144 3.71 -0.59 19.07
N LYS A 145 4.16 -0.52 20.33
CA LYS A 145 3.25 -0.43 21.49
C LYS A 145 2.40 0.83 21.47
N GLN A 146 2.96 1.96 21.01
CA GLN A 146 2.24 3.21 20.83
C GLN A 146 1.16 3.08 19.74
N LEU A 147 1.46 2.43 18.62
CA LEU A 147 0.46 2.15 17.58
C LEU A 147 -0.64 1.21 18.09
N GLU A 148 -0.28 0.13 18.78
CA GLU A 148 -1.25 -0.82 19.34
C GLU A 148 -2.17 -0.14 20.37
N SER A 149 -1.64 0.75 21.23
CA SER A 149 -2.45 1.47 22.22
C SER A 149 -3.36 2.53 21.60
N ALA A 150 -2.97 3.09 20.45
CA ALA A 150 -3.75 4.04 19.68
C ALA A 150 -4.67 3.37 18.64
N ASN A 151 -4.86 2.05 18.70
CA ASN A 151 -5.65 1.30 17.71
C ASN A 151 -5.21 1.55 16.25
N PHE A 152 -3.90 1.62 16.04
CA PHE A 152 -3.24 1.87 14.76
C PHE A 152 -3.61 3.21 14.10
N ASP A 153 -3.93 4.22 14.91
CA ASP A 153 -4.05 5.61 14.44
C ASP A 153 -2.73 6.07 13.78
N THR A 154 -2.84 6.66 12.59
CA THR A 154 -1.70 7.11 11.81
C THR A 154 -0.95 8.25 12.50
N ASP A 155 -1.62 9.08 13.30
CA ASP A 155 -0.96 10.16 14.05
C ASP A 155 -0.02 9.61 15.15
N ALA A 156 -0.29 8.38 15.63
CA ALA A 156 0.54 7.68 16.60
C ALA A 156 1.77 7.01 15.98
N SER A 157 2.02 7.16 14.68
CA SER A 157 3.15 6.56 13.96
C SER A 157 4.45 7.38 14.00
N ILE A 158 4.49 8.48 14.76
CA ILE A 158 5.63 9.40 14.85
C ILE A 158 6.22 9.39 16.26
N LEU A 159 7.55 9.38 16.34
CA LEU A 159 8.33 9.75 17.52
C LEU A 159 9.16 10.99 17.21
N THR A 160 9.18 11.95 18.13
CA THR A 160 10.08 13.10 18.02
C THR A 160 11.52 12.70 18.33
N PRO A 161 12.53 13.49 17.89
CA PRO A 161 13.92 13.23 18.25
C PRO A 161 14.15 13.13 19.76
N GLU A 162 13.44 13.94 20.55
CA GLU A 162 13.52 13.94 22.00
C GLU A 162 12.98 12.63 22.59
N GLN A 163 11.85 12.13 22.08
CA GLN A 163 11.29 10.84 22.49
C GLN A 163 12.22 9.68 22.12
N ILE A 164 12.84 9.71 20.94
CA ILE A 164 13.82 8.69 20.53
C ILE A 164 15.01 8.69 21.50
N GLN A 165 15.50 9.88 21.87
CA GLN A 165 16.62 9.99 22.80
C GLN A 165 16.26 9.45 24.18
N GLU A 166 15.07 9.81 24.70
CA GLU A 166 14.55 9.30 25.97
C GLU A 166 14.41 7.77 25.98
N ILE A 167 13.98 7.16 24.87
CA ILE A 167 13.87 5.70 24.75
C ILE A 167 15.24 5.02 24.82
N VAL A 168 16.29 5.66 24.30
CA VAL A 168 17.65 5.08 24.25
C VAL A 168 18.43 5.29 25.55
N GLU A 169 18.13 6.36 26.29
CA GLU A 169 18.81 6.70 27.54
C GLU A 169 18.23 5.97 28.77
N ASN A 170 17.03 5.38 28.64
CA ASN A 170 16.37 4.56 29.66
C ASN A 170 16.68 3.06 29.51
#